data_AF-A0A2U1LTS2-F1
#
_entry.id   AF-A0A2U1LTS2-F1
#
_cell.length_a   1.000
_cell.length_b   1.000
_cell.length_c   1.000
_cell.angle_alpha   90.00
_cell.angle_beta   90.00
_cell.angle_gamma   90.00
#
_symmetry.space_group_name_H-M   'P 1'
#
loop_
_entity.id
_entity.type
_entity.pdbx_description
1 polymer ?
#
loop_
_entity_poly.entity_id
_entity_poly.type
_entity_poly.pdbx_seq_one_letter_code
_entity_poly.pdbx_strand_id
1 'polypeptide(L)' 'MGGWGIAFRGCGDRVIIVGGPRRQGDSRLEIYSWVPSQGPPEWSVIGQKECNSFVYNCTIMG' A
#
# COMPACT_ATOMS: atom_id res chain seq x y z
N MET A 1 -16.79 -5.80 -11.26
CA MET A 1 -16.24 -5.64 -9.90
C MET A 1 -14.85 -6.26 -9.90
N GLY A 2 -13.80 -5.46 -9.72
CA GLY A 2 -12.44 -5.98 -9.55
C GLY A 2 -12.12 -5.99 -8.08
N GLY A 3 -11.81 -7.16 -7.52
CA GLY A 3 -11.33 -7.23 -6.14
C GLY A 3 -10.02 -6.47 -6.02
N TRP A 4 -9.94 -5.55 -5.07
CA TRP A 4 -8.68 -4.91 -4.68
C TRP A 4 -8.24 -5.57 -3.39
N GLY A 5 -7.03 -6.12 -3.39
CA GLY A 5 -6.37 -6.56 -2.17
C GLY A 5 -5.66 -5.37 -1.53
N ILE A 6 -5.84 -5.20 -0.23
CA ILE A 6 -4.97 -4.36 0.60
C ILE A 6 -4.23 -5.29 1.56
N ALA A 7 -2.93 -5.11 1.70
CA ALA A 7 -2.13 -5.79 2.71
C ALA A 7 -1.57 -4.76 3.68
N PHE A 8 -1.53 -5.11 4.97
CA PHE A 8 -0.96 -4.25 6.00
C PHE A 8 -0.18 -5.07 7.01
N ARG A 9 0.80 -4.45 7.65
CA ARG A 9 1.62 -5.05 8.71
C ARG A 9 2.19 -3.98 9.63
N GLY A 10 2.29 -4.29 10.92
CA GLY A 10 3.13 -3.53 11.85
C GLY A 10 4.62 -3.88 11.69
N CYS A 11 5.47 -2.87 11.59
CA CYS A 11 6.92 -2.99 11.47
C CYS A 11 7.59 -2.04 12.48
N GLY A 12 7.93 -2.56 13.66
CA GLY A 12 8.38 -1.73 14.76
C GLY A 12 7.30 -0.76 15.22
N ASP A 13 7.59 0.54 15.18
CA ASP A 13 6.66 1.64 15.49
C ASP A 13 5.81 2.08 14.29
N ARG A 14 5.98 1.44 13.11
CA ARG A 14 5.31 1.84 11.87
C ARG A 14 4.21 0.87 11.47
N VAL A 15 3.18 1.41 10.84
CA VAL A 15 2.24 0.65 10.00
C VAL A 15 2.69 0.78 8.56
N ILE A 16 2.83 -0.36 7.89
CA ILE A 16 3.09 -0.46 6.45
C ILE A 16 1.81 -0.93 5.76
N ILE A 17 1.43 -0.26 4.68
CA ILE A 17 0.32 -0.64 3.81
C ILE A 17 0.86 -0.84 2.40
N VAL A 18 0.48 -1.95 1.77
CA VAL A 18 0.68 -2.19 0.34
C VAL A 18 -0.68 -2.15 -0.33
N GLY A 19 -0.83 -1.24 -1.29
CA GLY A 19 -2.05 -1.02 -2.04
C GLY A 19 -1.75 -0.15 -3.26
N GLY A 20 -2.69 0.68 -3.67
CA GLY A 20 -2.43 1.68 -4.70
C GLY A 20 -3.69 2.16 -5.41
N PRO A 21 -3.68 3.39 -5.94
CA PRO A 21 -4.82 3.93 -6.67
C PRO A 21 -5.03 3.14 -7.98
N ARG A 22 -6.29 2.78 -8.26
CA ARG A 22 -6.70 2.31 -9.57
C ARG A 22 -7.09 3.50 -10.43
N ARG A 23 -6.27 3.87 -11.41
CA ARG A 23 -6.67 4.82 -12.45
C ARG A 23 -6.54 4.18 -13.82
N GLN A 24 -7.45 4.52 -14.72
CA GLN A 24 -7.40 4.03 -16.09
C GLN A 24 -6.09 4.54 -16.74
N GLY A 25 -5.20 3.63 -17.12
CA GLY A 25 -3.89 3.96 -17.67
C GLY A 25 -2.76 4.21 -16.66
N ASP A 26 -3.04 4.23 -15.34
CA ASP A 26 -2.04 4.33 -14.28
C ASP A 26 -2.40 3.36 -13.14
N SER A 27 -1.95 2.12 -13.32
CA SER A 27 -2.07 1.07 -12.31
C SER A 27 -0.70 0.90 -11.66
N ARG A 28 -0.58 1.43 -10.45
CA ARG A 28 0.65 1.41 -9.67
C ARG A 28 0.38 0.83 -8.28
N LEU A 29 1.28 -0.01 -7.85
CA LEU A 29 1.38 -0.44 -6.46
C LEU A 29 2.15 0.64 -5.71
N GLU A 30 1.64 1.08 -4.58
CA GLU A 30 2.30 1.98 -3.65
C GLU A 30 2.44 1.31 -2.28
N ILE A 31 3.57 1.56 -1.64
CA ILE A 31 3.86 1.16 -0.28
C ILE A 31 3.80 2.42 0.57
N TYR A 32 2.87 2.46 1.51
CA TYR A 32 2.72 3.55 2.45
C TYR A 32 3.28 3.17 3.82
N SER A 33 3.88 4.13 4.51
CA SER A 33 4.30 4.02 5.90
C SER A 33 3.72 5.16 6.72
N TRP A 34 3.36 4.85 7.96
CA TRP A 34 2.97 5.84 8.96
C TRP A 34 3.42 5.37 10.34
N VAL A 35 3.92 6.28 11.18
CA VAL A 35 4.15 6.03 12.61
C VAL A 35 2.91 6.55 13.35
N PRO A 36 2.09 5.68 13.97
CA PRO A 36 0.89 6.13 14.67
C PRO A 36 1.17 7.19 15.73
N SER A 37 0.38 8.26 15.69
CA SER A 37 0.51 9.41 16.60
C SER A 37 -0.87 9.88 17.05
N GLN A 38 -0.92 10.78 18.04
CA GLN A 38 -2.15 11.45 18.44
C GLN A 38 -2.53 12.47 17.35
N GLY A 39 -3.40 12.07 16.44
CA GLY A 39 -3.84 12.90 15.32
C GLY A 39 -4.25 12.09 14.09
N PRO A 40 -4.54 12.77 12.97
CA PRO A 40 -4.82 12.10 11.70
C PRO A 40 -3.61 11.30 11.20
N PRO A 41 -3.82 10.22 10.43
CA PRO A 41 -2.73 9.48 9.82
C PRO A 41 -1.92 10.31 8.83
N GLU A 42 -0.60 10.29 8.98
CA GLU A 42 0.36 10.94 8.07
C GLU A 42 1.11 9.88 7.27
N TRP A 43 0.60 9.59 6.07
CA TRP A 43 1.16 8.56 5.20
C TRP A 43 2.31 9.10 4.35
N SER A 44 3.43 8.39 4.35
CA SER A 44 4.55 8.58 3.41
C SER A 44 4.59 7.45 2.40
N VAL A 45 4.71 7.77 1.11
CA VAL A 45 5.00 6.76 0.08
C VAL A 45 6.49 6.41 0.16
N ILE A 46 6.77 5.16 0.51
CA ILE A 46 8.14 4.64 0.67
C ILE A 46 8.56 3.70 -0.47
N GLY A 47 7.64 3.39 -1.39
CA GLY A 47 7.93 2.58 -2.56
C GLY A 47 6.78 2.61 -3.55
N GLN A 48 7.10 2.48 -4.84
CA GLN A 48 6.13 2.40 -5.91
C GLN A 48 6.59 1.38 -6.97
N LYS A 49 5.64 0.70 -7.59
CA LYS A 49 5.88 -0.20 -8.72
C LYS A 49 4.78 -0.09 -9.76
N GLU A 50 5.15 0.11 -11.01
CA GLU A 50 4.21 0.04 -12.14
C GLU A 50 3.73 -1.38 -12.39
N CYS A 51 2.44 -1.50 -12.69
CA CYS A 51 1.70 -2.72 -12.52
C CYS A 51 0.62 -2.82 -13.62
N ASN A 52 0.88 -3.55 -14.70
CA ASN A 52 -0.04 -3.71 -15.85
C ASN A 52 -1.11 -4.81 -15.71
N SER A 53 -1.03 -5.63 -14.66
CA SER A 53 -2.02 -6.65 -14.28
C SER A 53 -3.16 -6.10 -13.39
N PHE A 54 -4.28 -6.80 -13.38
CA PHE A 54 -5.52 -6.42 -12.68
C PHE A 54 -5.62 -6.94 -11.25
N VAL A 55 -4.93 -8.04 -10.92
CA VAL A 55 -4.95 -8.66 -9.58
C VAL A 55 -3.51 -8.74 -9.06
N TYR A 56 -3.31 -8.21 -7.86
CA TYR A 56 -2.04 -8.32 -7.15
C TYR A 56 -2.26 -8.97 -5.80
N ASN A 57 -1.66 -10.16 -5.65
CA ASN A 57 -1.47 -10.74 -4.33
C ASN A 57 -0.17 -10.16 -3.78
N CYS A 58 -0.28 -9.46 -2.66
CA CYS A 58 0.88 -8.99 -1.92
C CYS A 58 0.84 -9.58 -0.51
N THR A 59 2.01 -9.96 -0.03
CA THR A 59 2.20 -10.42 1.34
C THR A 59 3.38 -9.64 1.89
N ILE A 60 3.19 -9.08 3.08
CA ILE A 60 4.29 -8.44 3.81
C ILE A 60 4.89 -9.54 4.69
N MET A 61 6.07 -10.03 4.34
CA MET A 61 6.78 -11.09 5.07
C MET A 61 7.93 -10.53 5.90
N GLY A 62 8.31 -11.29 6.94
CA GLY A 62 9.47 -11.10 7.79
C GLY A 62 9.12 -11.33 9.24
#